data_AF-A0A1G5USA1-F1
#
_entry.id   AF-A0A1G5USA1-F1
#
_cell.length_a   1.000
_cell.length_b   1.000
_cell.length_c   1.000
_cell.angle_alpha   90.00
_cell.angle_beta   90.00
_cell.angle_gamma   90.00
#
_symmetry.space_group_name_H-M   'P 1'
#
loop_
_entity.id
_entity.type
_entity.pdbx_description
1 polymer ?
#
loop_
_entity_poly.entity_id
_entity_poly.type
_entity_poly.pdbx_seq_one_letter_code
_entity_poly.pdbx_strand_id
1 'polypeptide(L)' 'MDLSFPHFVQDGRVTGLPPDLAVLMVGVSARQAASPTAILHARLSPVAAPRSVFTPSGGAFNRAVAATFGRWKAG' A
#
# COMPACT_ATOMS: atom_id res chain seq x y z
N MET A 1 0.87 -19.10 4.79
CA MET A 1 0.59 -18.20 3.65
C MET A 1 1.56 -17.04 3.79
N ASP A 2 2.53 -16.94 2.88
CA ASP A 2 3.54 -15.88 2.85
C ASP A 2 2.94 -14.65 2.16
N LEU A 3 2.93 -13.51 2.85
CA LEU A 3 2.37 -12.23 2.38
C LEU A 3 3.48 -11.24 1.99
N SER A 4 4.66 -11.75 1.68
CA SER A 4 5.78 -10.94 1.22
C SER A 4 5.45 -10.34 -0.14
N PHE A 5 5.20 -9.02 -0.18
CA PHE A 5 5.06 -8.30 -1.44
C PHE A 5 6.44 -8.20 -2.10
N PRO A 6 6.63 -8.67 -3.34
CA PRO A 6 7.86 -8.41 -4.05
C PRO A 6 8.02 -6.90 -4.17
N HIS A 7 9.14 -6.39 -3.63
CA HIS A 7 9.58 -5.02 -3.85
C HIS A 7 9.52 -4.76 -5.37
N PHE A 8 8.94 -3.62 -5.77
CA PHE A 8 8.78 -3.28 -7.18
C PHE A 8 10.17 -3.16 -7.81
N VAL A 9 10.67 -4.23 -8.44
CA VAL A 9 11.96 -4.25 -9.11
C VAL A 9 11.84 -3.35 -10.33
N GLN A 10 12.41 -2.16 -10.23
CA GLN A 10 12.41 -1.17 -11.30
C GLN A 10 13.50 -1.57 -12.32
N ASP A 11 13.25 -2.63 -13.10
CA ASP A 11 14.12 -3.00 -14.21
C ASP A 11 14.02 -1.92 -15.31
N GLY A 12 15.09 -1.13 -15.42
CA GLY A 12 15.16 0.14 -16.13
C GLY A 12 15.20 0.09 -17.66
N ARG A 13 14.41 -0.77 -18.32
CA ARG A 13 14.09 -0.57 -19.74
C ARG A 13 12.77 0.18 -19.87
N VAL A 14 12.86 1.50 -19.81
CA VAL A 14 11.74 2.40 -20.09
C VAL A 14 11.48 2.38 -21.60
N THR A 15 10.66 1.44 -22.06
CA THR A 15 10.07 1.55 -23.40
C THR A 15 9.08 2.70 -23.37
N GLY A 16 9.37 3.78 -24.09
CA GLY A 16 8.46 4.92 -24.22
C GLY A 16 7.12 4.45 -24.78
N LEU A 17 6.02 4.84 -24.12
CA LEU A 17 4.69 4.58 -24.64
C LEU A 17 4.51 5.33 -25.97
N PRO A 18 3.94 4.68 -27.00
CA PRO A 18 3.46 5.40 -28.18
C PRO A 18 2.57 6.59 -27.75
N PRO A 19 2.66 7.76 -28.41
CA PRO A 19 2.00 8.98 -27.97
C PRO A 19 0.49 8.81 -27.71
N ASP A 20 -0.22 8.15 -28.61
CA ASP A 20 -1.67 7.92 -28.48
C ASP A 20 -2.01 7.05 -27.28
N LEU A 21 -1.17 6.05 -26.99
CA LEU A 21 -1.31 5.19 -25.82
C LEU A 21 -1.00 5.96 -24.53
N ALA A 22 -0.01 6.85 -24.55
CA ALA A 22 0.29 7.71 -23.41
C ALA A 22 -0.89 8.63 -23.08
N VAL A 23 -1.51 9.25 -24.09
CA VAL A 23 -2.71 10.09 -23.91
C VAL A 23 -3.89 9.27 -23.36
N LEU A 24 -4.10 8.07 -23.88
CA LEU A 24 -5.13 7.15 -23.36
C LEU A 24 -4.87 6.82 -21.87
N MET A 25 -3.63 6.46 -21.53
CA MET A 25 -3.25 6.12 -20.16
C MET A 25 -3.44 7.30 -19.20
N VAL A 26 -3.13 8.54 -19.62
CA VAL A 26 -3.43 9.74 -18.81
C VAL A 26 -4.92 9.85 -18.50
N GLY A 27 -5.79 9.65 -19.49
CA GLY A 27 -7.25 9.68 -19.29
C GLY A 27 -7.75 8.59 -18.35
N VAL A 28 -7.23 7.37 -18.47
CA VAL A 28 -7.55 6.25 -17.58
C VAL A 28 -7.10 6.54 -16.15
N SER A 29 -5.85 6.97 -15.97
CA SER A 29 -5.30 7.31 -14.65
C SER A 29 -6.06 8.45 -14.00
N ALA A 30 -6.43 9.50 -14.75
CA ALA A 30 -7.24 10.60 -14.23
C ALA A 30 -8.61 10.12 -13.72
N ARG A 31 -9.29 9.24 -14.48
CA ARG A 31 -10.57 8.66 -14.04
C ARG A 31 -10.42 7.75 -12.82
N GLN A 32 -9.35 6.97 -12.76
CA GLN A 32 -9.06 6.12 -11.59
C GLN A 32 -8.80 6.98 -10.34
N ALA A 33 -8.02 8.06 -10.48
CA ALA A 33 -7.73 8.99 -9.40
C ALA A 33 -8.99 9.74 -8.91
N ALA A 34 -9.92 10.04 -9.82
CA ALA A 34 -11.19 10.69 -9.49
C ALA A 34 -12.30 9.72 -9.03
N SER A 35 -12.02 8.41 -8.93
CA SER A 35 -13.05 7.45 -8.52
C SER A 35 -13.48 7.64 -7.06
N PRO A 36 -14.74 7.28 -6.68
CA PRO A 36 -15.21 7.40 -5.30
C PRO A 36 -14.32 6.65 -4.29
N THR A 37 -13.83 5.48 -4.67
CA THR A 37 -12.89 4.70 -3.85
C THR A 37 -11.57 5.43 -3.66
N ALA A 38 -10.99 6.01 -4.72
CA ALA A 38 -9.75 6.79 -4.61
C ALA A 38 -9.93 8.04 -3.75
N ILE A 39 -11.06 8.74 -3.87
CA ILE A 39 -11.40 9.90 -3.04
C ILE A 39 -11.54 9.51 -1.56
N LEU A 40 -12.26 8.44 -1.27
CA LEU A 40 -12.39 7.92 0.10
C LEU A 40 -11.04 7.48 0.65
N HIS A 41 -10.24 6.76 -0.15
CA HIS A 41 -8.91 6.30 0.25
C HIS A 41 -7.95 7.46 0.51
N ALA A 42 -8.00 8.53 -0.29
CA ALA A 42 -7.22 9.74 -0.08
C ALA A 42 -7.60 10.49 1.21
N ARG A 43 -8.89 10.44 1.61
CA ARG A 43 -9.35 10.99 2.89
C ARG A 43 -8.95 10.15 4.10
N LEU A 44 -8.77 8.83 3.90
CA LEU A 44 -8.40 7.89 4.97
C LEU A 44 -6.89 7.73 5.11
N SER A 45 -6.10 8.01 4.07
CA SER A 45 -4.63 7.97 4.13
C SER A 45 -4.09 9.18 4.90
N PRO A 46 -3.36 8.98 6.01
CA PRO A 46 -2.60 10.06 6.63
C PRO A 46 -1.55 10.58 5.64
N VAL A 47 -1.45 11.91 5.48
CA VAL A 47 -0.50 12.61 4.57
C VAL A 47 0.95 12.16 4.77
N ALA A 48 1.30 11.68 5.97
CA ALA A 48 2.42 10.80 6.21
C ALA A 48 2.03 9.90 7.39
N ALA A 49 1.87 8.60 7.15
CA ALA A 49 1.79 7.67 8.27
C ALA A 49 3.08 7.83 9.09
N PRO A 50 3.01 8.10 10.40
CA PRO A 50 4.21 8.28 11.19
C PRO A 50 5.03 7.00 11.07
N ARG A 51 6.35 7.13 10.86
CA ARG A 51 7.26 6.00 10.63
C ARG A 51 7.16 4.94 11.74
N SER A 52 6.72 5.34 12.93
CA SER A 52 6.39 4.49 14.08
C SER A 52 5.25 3.47 13.83
N VAL A 53 4.35 3.70 12.87
CA VAL A 53 3.32 2.72 12.47
C VAL A 53 3.94 1.50 11.80
N PHE A 54 5.06 1.70 11.09
CA PHE A 54 5.82 0.63 10.43
C PHE A 54 7.03 0.16 11.25
N THR A 55 7.32 0.79 12.38
CA THR A 55 8.29 0.33 13.38
C THR A 55 7.62 0.24 14.75
N PRO A 56 6.76 -0.76 14.98
CA PRO A 56 6.11 -0.92 16.27
C PRO A 56 7.18 -1.19 17.34
N SER A 57 7.14 -0.48 18.46
CA SER A 57 8.17 -0.54 19.52
C SER A 57 8.38 -1.94 20.13
N GLY A 58 7.48 -2.90 19.87
CA GLY A 58 7.61 -4.30 20.24
C GLY A 58 7.50 -5.28 19.06
N GLY A 59 7.73 -4.83 17.82
CA GLY A 59 7.64 -5.65 16.60
C GLY A 59 6.23 -6.05 16.17
N ALA A 60 5.22 -5.87 17.03
CA ALA A 60 3.82 -6.17 16.72
C ALA A 60 3.08 -4.94 16.19
N PHE A 61 2.58 -5.02 14.95
CA PHE A 61 1.72 -4.01 14.33
C PHE A 61 0.47 -3.70 15.19
N ASN A 62 -0.03 -4.69 15.95
CA ASN A 62 -1.08 -4.51 16.94
C ASN A 62 -0.77 -5.31 18.21
N ARG A 63 -0.37 -4.62 19.28
CA ARG A 63 0.03 -5.24 20.56
C ARG A 63 -1.10 -6.02 21.23
N ALA A 64 -2.34 -5.54 21.13
CA ALA A 64 -3.49 -6.19 21.76
C ALA A 64 -3.79 -7.55 21.10
N VAL A 65 -3.77 -7.59 19.77
CA VAL A 65 -3.97 -8.82 18.99
C VAL A 65 -2.83 -9.81 19.24
N ALA A 66 -1.57 -9.36 19.26
CA ALA A 66 -0.43 -10.21 19.56
C ALA A 66 -0.51 -10.84 20.96
N ALA A 67 -0.96 -10.09 21.97
CA ALA A 67 -1.19 -10.60 23.31
C ALA A 67 -2.29 -11.67 23.36
N THR A 68 -3.37 -11.50 22.57
CA THR A 68 -4.44 -12.49 22.48
C THR A 68 -3.96 -13.81 21.87
N PHE A 69 -3.16 -13.76 20.79
CA PHE A 69 -2.56 -14.97 20.21
C PHE A 69 -1.53 -15.63 21.14
N GLY A 70 -0.73 -14.83 21.87
CA GLY A 70 0.22 -15.36 22.86
C GLY A 70 -0.46 -16.13 23.98
N ARG A 71 -1.61 -15.62 24.49
CA ARG A 71 -2.42 -16.32 25.50
C ARG A 71 -3.02 -17.62 24.98
N TRP A 72 -3.47 -17.65 23.73
CA TRP A 72 -4.02 -18.86 23.11
C TRP A 72 -2.98 -19.97 22.93
N LYS A 73 -1.72 -19.63 22.63
CA LYS A 73 -0.63 -20.62 22.47
C LYS A 73 -0.11 -21.20 23.80
N ALA A 74 -0.38 -20.52 24.92
CA ALA A 74 0.14 -20.88 26.24
C ALA A 74 -0.85 -21.69 27.10
N GLY A 75 -2.06 -21.96 26.60
CA GLY A 75 -3.02 -22.90 27.17
C GLY A 75 -3.18 -24.12 26.28
#